data_AF-A0A4R0Z2K6-F1
#
_entry.id   AF-A0A4R0Z2K6-F1
#
_cell.length_a   1.000
_cell.length_b   1.000
_cell.length_c   1.000
_cell.angle_alpha   90.00
_cell.angle_beta   90.00
_cell.angle_gamma   90.00
#
_symmetry.space_group_name_H-M   'P 1'
#
loop_
_entity.id
_entity.type
_entity.pdbx_description
1 polymer ?
#
loop_
_entity_poly.entity_id
_entity_poly.type
_entity_poly.pdbx_seq_one_letter_code
_entity_poly.pdbx_strand_id
1 'polypeptide(L)'
;MTSSPFYIDNTDEQLYQGNLLVSVHEMPEPHNLEFIERMLFGPEAIKCLITRHHSSRRIQLEEQPLDQLQTMWEKTFKHHLTFEVAFSLDDFPNGYCWTTRVWEGHDCWYLVFTEHH
;
A
#
# COMPACT_ATOMS: atom_id res chain seq x y z
N MET A 1 7.51 -19.52 11.51
CA MET A 1 6.50 -18.75 12.27
C MET A 1 5.54 -18.17 11.26
N THR A 2 4.26 -18.54 11.29
CA THR A 2 3.25 -17.94 10.42
C THR A 2 2.98 -16.52 10.94
N SER A 3 3.52 -15.52 10.25
CA SER A 3 3.15 -14.12 10.50
C SER A 3 1.63 -14.00 10.40
N SER A 4 1.00 -13.31 11.36
CA SER A 4 -0.44 -13.07 11.29
C SER A 4 -0.74 -12.15 10.10
N PRO A 5 -1.81 -12.41 9.33
CA PRO A 5 -2.10 -11.63 8.12
C PRO A 5 -2.45 -10.19 8.46
N PHE A 6 -2.08 -9.27 7.57
CA PHE A 6 -2.49 -7.87 7.66
C PHE A 6 -3.89 -7.69 7.04
N TYR A 7 -4.67 -6.76 7.58
CA TYR A 7 -5.91 -6.31 6.94
C TYR A 7 -6.28 -4.88 7.34
N ILE A 8 -7.03 -4.21 6.48
CA ILE A 8 -7.73 -2.95 6.80
C ILE A 8 -9.19 -3.28 7.10
N ASP A 9 -9.71 -2.78 8.23
CA ASP A 9 -11.14 -2.75 8.48
C ASP A 9 -11.73 -1.48 7.84
N ASN A 10 -12.62 -1.65 6.86
CA ASN A 10 -13.21 -0.52 6.13
C ASN A 10 -14.24 0.26 6.97
N THR A 11 -14.70 -0.29 8.09
CA THR A 11 -15.70 0.36 8.94
C THR A 11 -15.10 1.54 9.69
N ASP A 12 -13.93 1.29 10.28
CA ASP A 12 -13.24 2.23 11.15
C ASP A 12 -11.99 2.83 10.48
N GLU A 13 -11.67 2.40 9.26
CA GLU A 13 -10.44 2.73 8.53
C GLU A 13 -9.21 2.53 9.40
N GLN A 14 -8.99 1.29 9.84
CA GLN A 14 -7.88 0.92 10.72
C GLN A 14 -7.11 -0.28 10.17
N LEU A 15 -5.78 -0.25 10.38
CA LEU A 15 -4.87 -1.30 9.94
C LEU A 15 -4.53 -2.25 11.09
N TYR A 16 -4.68 -3.55 10.83
CA TYR A 16 -4.45 -4.62 11.80
C TYR A 16 -3.42 -5.64 11.30
N GLN A 17 -2.73 -6.28 12.23
CA GLN A 17 -1.98 -7.52 12.04
C GLN A 17 -2.56 -8.60 12.94
N GLY A 18 -3.35 -9.52 12.38
CA GLY A 18 -4.16 -10.45 13.19
C GLY A 18 -5.13 -9.71 14.11
N ASN A 19 -4.97 -9.85 15.43
CA ASN A 19 -5.83 -9.15 16.41
C ASN A 19 -5.20 -7.87 16.94
N LEU A 20 -4.00 -7.49 16.47
CA LEU A 20 -3.29 -6.30 16.91
C LEU A 20 -3.65 -5.12 15.99
N LEU A 21 -4.14 -4.04 16.58
CA LEU A 21 -4.26 -2.74 15.91
C LEU A 21 -2.87 -2.15 15.75
N VAL A 22 -2.43 -1.92 14.51
CA VAL A 22 -1.08 -1.42 14.21
C VAL A 22 -1.07 0.02 13.71
N SER A 23 -2.19 0.52 13.17
CA SER A 23 -2.35 1.94 12.86
C SER A 23 -3.82 2.34 12.84
N VAL A 24 -4.09 3.53 13.36
CA VAL A 24 -5.38 4.25 13.25
C VAL A 24 -5.28 5.51 12.39
N HIS A 25 -4.07 5.86 11.94
CA HIS A 25 -3.78 7.10 11.25
C HIS A 25 -3.24 6.78 9.86
N GLU A 26 -4.14 6.77 8.89
CA GLU A 26 -3.72 7.00 7.52
C GLU A 26 -3.28 8.47 7.38
N MET A 27 -2.17 8.70 6.69
CA MET A 27 -1.76 10.04 6.31
C MET A 27 -2.75 10.64 5.31
N PRO A 28 -3.38 11.79 5.61
CA PRO A 28 -4.35 12.41 4.72
C PRO A 28 -3.72 13.23 3.59
N GLU A 29 -2.40 13.44 3.61
CA GLU A 29 -1.72 14.30 2.64
C GLU A 29 -1.57 13.61 1.27
N PRO A 30 -1.72 14.37 0.16
CA PRO A 30 -1.54 13.81 -1.17
C PRO A 30 -0.10 13.31 -1.33
N HIS A 31 0.04 12.00 -1.46
CA HIS A 31 1.31 11.40 -1.80
C HIS A 31 1.66 11.72 -3.25
N ASN A 32 2.96 11.88 -3.51
CA ASN A 32 3.49 11.99 -4.86
C ASN A 32 4.57 10.93 -5.06
N LEU A 33 5.02 10.78 -6.30
CA LEU A 33 6.00 9.76 -6.64
C LEU A 33 7.30 9.89 -5.83
N GLU A 34 7.80 11.12 -5.66
CA GLU A 34 9.03 11.41 -4.91
C GLU A 34 8.91 10.98 -3.43
N PHE A 35 7.76 11.22 -2.80
CA PHE A 35 7.51 10.81 -1.43
C PHE A 35 7.54 9.28 -1.28
N ILE A 36 6.91 8.57 -2.21
CA ILE A 36 6.89 7.10 -2.20
C ILE A 36 8.30 6.54 -2.46
N GLU A 37 9.04 7.13 -3.40
CA GLU A 37 10.43 6.75 -3.65
C GLU A 37 11.31 6.99 -2.42
N ARG A 38 11.13 8.12 -1.72
CA ARG A 38 11.85 8.38 -0.47
C ARG A 38 11.52 7.33 0.59
N MET A 39 10.25 6.96 0.75
CA MET A 39 9.89 5.89 1.70
C MET A 39 10.51 4.55 1.31
N LEU A 40 10.50 4.20 0.02
CA LEU A 40 10.99 2.91 -0.47
C LEU A 40 12.50 2.79 -0.38
N PHE A 41 13.25 3.85 -0.71
CA PHE A 41 14.71 3.81 -0.83
C PHE A 41 15.43 4.58 0.29
N GLY A 42 14.68 5.19 1.20
CA GLY A 42 15.19 5.96 2.33
C GLY A 42 15.51 5.12 3.57
N PRO A 43 15.95 5.79 4.65
CA PRO A 43 16.30 5.14 5.91
C PRO A 43 15.09 4.73 6.76
N GLU A 44 13.88 5.11 6.38
CA GLU A 44 12.67 4.84 7.14
C GLU A 44 12.41 3.34 7.26
N ALA A 45 12.01 2.90 8.46
CA ALA A 45 11.51 1.54 8.64
C ALA A 45 10.12 1.45 8.01
N ILE A 46 9.98 0.63 6.96
CA ILE A 46 8.73 0.48 6.23
C ILE A 46 8.32 -0.99 6.09
N LYS A 47 7.01 -1.23 6.08
CA LYS A 47 6.40 -2.49 5.67
C LYS A 47 5.58 -2.27 4.42
N CYS A 48 5.92 -3.00 3.37
CA CYS A 48 5.20 -2.96 2.10
C CYS A 48 4.07 -3.97 2.13
N LEU A 49 2.85 -3.49 1.95
CA LEU A 49 1.63 -4.30 1.94
C LEU A 49 0.96 -4.15 0.58
N ILE A 50 0.48 -5.25 0.00
CA ILE A 50 -0.25 -5.23 -1.27
C ILE A 50 -1.63 -5.84 -1.12
N THR A 51 -2.59 -5.36 -1.89
CA THR A 51 -3.89 -6.02 -2.03
C THR A 51 -4.36 -6.02 -3.47
N ARG A 52 -5.01 -7.13 -3.85
CA ARG A 52 -5.67 -7.34 -5.14
C ARG A 52 -7.17 -7.61 -4.95
N HIS A 53 -7.68 -7.52 -3.72
CA HIS A 53 -9.01 -7.97 -3.35
C HIS A 53 -9.73 -6.95 -2.49
N HIS A 54 -10.74 -6.32 -3.07
CA HIS A 54 -11.67 -5.45 -2.36
C HIS A 54 -12.83 -6.26 -1.79
N SER A 55 -12.62 -6.90 -0.64
CA SER A 55 -13.77 -7.39 0.15
C SER A 55 -14.42 -6.22 0.88
N SER A 56 -15.75 -6.21 0.93
CA SER A 56 -16.54 -5.07 1.40
C SER A 56 -16.31 -4.70 2.86
N ARG A 57 -15.95 -5.67 3.72
CA ARG A 57 -15.75 -5.42 5.15
C ARG A 57 -14.28 -5.35 5.56
N ARG A 58 -13.43 -6.21 5.00
CA ARG A 58 -12.01 -6.31 5.35
C ARG A 58 -11.18 -6.50 4.13
N ILE A 59 -10.22 -5.60 3.90
CA ILE A 59 -9.27 -5.71 2.81
C ILE A 59 -8.08 -6.51 3.34
N GLN A 60 -7.88 -7.72 2.80
CA GLN A 60 -6.71 -8.52 3.15
C GLN A 60 -5.47 -7.98 2.45
N LEU A 61 -4.38 -7.92 3.21
CA LEU A 61 -3.11 -7.39 2.76
C LEU A 61 -2.02 -8.46 2.84
N GLU A 62 -1.25 -8.58 1.77
CA GLU A 62 -0.07 -9.43 1.68
C GLU A 62 1.18 -8.58 1.93
N GLU A 63 1.99 -8.96 2.92
CA GLU A 63 3.29 -8.32 3.13
C GLU A 63 4.26 -8.74 2.03
N GLN A 64 4.88 -7.77 1.37
CA GLN A 64 5.93 -7.98 0.39
C GLN A 64 7.28 -7.59 0.98
N PRO A 65 8.35 -8.39 0.74
CA PRO A 65 9.70 -7.97 1.06
C PRO A 65 10.04 -6.65 0.37
N LEU A 66 10.65 -5.71 1.13
CA LEU A 66 10.99 -4.39 0.61
C LEU A 66 11.96 -4.46 -0.57
N ASP A 67 12.96 -5.34 -0.49
CA ASP A 67 13.96 -5.57 -1.54
C ASP A 67 13.32 -6.07 -2.86
N GLN A 68 12.31 -6.93 -2.74
CA GLN A 68 11.53 -7.39 -3.89
C GLN A 68 10.77 -6.22 -4.53
N LEU A 69 10.12 -5.38 -3.71
CA LEU A 69 9.38 -4.23 -4.21
C LEU A 69 10.30 -3.20 -4.87
N GLN A 70 11.45 -2.90 -4.25
CA GLN A 70 12.49 -2.01 -4.81
C GLN A 70 12.98 -2.51 -6.19
N THR A 71 13.16 -3.83 -6.32
CA THR A 71 13.58 -4.45 -7.59
C THR A 71 12.50 -4.33 -8.68
N MET A 72 11.23 -4.39 -8.29
CA MET A 72 10.08 -4.27 -9.19
C MET A 72 9.64 -2.82 -9.45
N TRP A 73 10.14 -1.86 -8.67
CA TRP A 73 9.68 -0.48 -8.67
C TRP A 73 9.70 0.15 -10.07
N GLU A 74 10.88 0.22 -10.68
CA GLU A 74 11.10 0.81 -12.01
C GLU A 74 10.45 -0.02 -13.13
N LYS A 75 10.26 -1.34 -12.91
CA LYS A 75 9.73 -2.23 -13.95
C LYS A 75 8.21 -2.29 -14.00
N THR A 76 7.54 -1.98 -12.89
CA THR A 76 6.11 -2.26 -12.73
C THR A 76 5.42 -1.10 -12.02
N PHE A 77 5.71 -0.88 -10.73
CA PHE A 77 4.92 0.00 -9.88
C PHE A 77 4.95 1.46 -10.36
N LYS A 78 6.14 2.02 -10.60
CA LYS A 78 6.32 3.43 -10.95
C LYS A 78 5.49 3.88 -12.16
N HIS A 79 5.34 3.01 -13.16
CA HIS A 79 4.65 3.32 -14.40
C HIS A 79 3.14 3.09 -14.37
N HIS A 80 2.65 2.36 -13.36
CA HIS A 80 1.23 2.06 -13.19
C HIS A 80 0.65 2.69 -11.93
N LEU A 81 1.45 3.45 -11.16
CA LEU A 81 1.01 4.13 -9.95
C LEU A 81 0.24 5.40 -10.30
N THR A 82 -0.93 5.55 -9.72
CA THR A 82 -1.74 6.77 -9.79
C THR A 82 -1.98 7.35 -8.41
N PHE A 83 -2.01 8.67 -8.37
CA PHE A 83 -2.35 9.47 -7.19
C PHE A 83 -3.66 10.23 -7.38
N GLU A 84 -4.32 10.03 -8.52
CA GLU A 84 -5.60 10.67 -8.82
C GLU A 84 -6.73 10.00 -8.05
N VAL A 85 -7.65 10.82 -7.52
CA VAL A 85 -8.83 10.32 -6.78
C VAL A 85 -9.85 9.67 -7.72
N ALA A 86 -9.87 10.10 -8.99
CA ALA A 86 -10.67 9.52 -10.06
C ALA A 86 -9.76 9.25 -11.24
N PHE A 87 -9.67 7.99 -11.66
CA PHE A 87 -8.83 7.54 -12.77
C PHE A 87 -9.63 6.61 -13.68
N SER A 88 -9.30 6.60 -14.97
CA SER A 88 -9.78 5.59 -15.91
C SER A 88 -8.69 4.55 -16.13
N LEU A 89 -9.05 3.28 -16.12
CA LEU A 89 -8.10 2.19 -16.42
C LEU A 89 -7.65 2.21 -17.88
N ASP A 90 -8.41 2.83 -18.77
CA ASP A 90 -8.05 3.07 -20.17
C ASP A 90 -6.79 3.95 -20.31
N ASP A 91 -6.47 4.75 -19.29
CA ASP A 91 -5.29 5.63 -19.27
C ASP A 91 -4.00 4.87 -18.88
N PHE A 92 -4.12 3.63 -18.40
CA PHE A 92 -2.98 2.84 -17.90
C PHE A 92 -2.60 1.69 -18.84
N PRO A 93 -1.29 1.38 -18.96
CA PRO A 93 -0.84 0.26 -19.77
C PRO A 93 -1.42 -1.06 -19.23
N ASN A 94 -1.87 -1.92 -20.13
CA ASN A 94 -2.42 -3.24 -19.80
C ASN A 94 -3.70 -3.23 -18.95
N GLY A 95 -4.36 -2.08 -18.81
CA GLY A 95 -5.68 -1.96 -18.16
C GLY A 95 -5.65 -2.16 -16.65
N TYR A 96 -4.52 -1.90 -15.98
CA TYR A 96 -4.45 -1.93 -14.52
C TYR A 96 -3.63 -0.76 -13.98
N CYS A 97 -3.93 -0.35 -12.75
CA CYS A 97 -3.15 0.64 -12.04
C CYS A 97 -2.98 0.28 -10.55
N TRP A 98 -2.06 0.98 -9.89
CA TRP A 98 -1.86 0.92 -8.45
C TRP A 98 -2.26 2.24 -7.81
N THR A 99 -2.97 2.19 -6.70
CA THR A 99 -3.03 3.33 -5.76
C THR A 99 -2.22 3.01 -4.52
N THR A 100 -1.83 4.04 -3.78
CA THR A 100 -1.03 3.90 -2.56
C THR A 100 -1.63 4.69 -1.40
N ARG A 101 -1.71 4.05 -0.23
CA ARG A 101 -2.08 4.66 1.06
C ARG A 101 -0.92 4.45 2.04
N VAL A 102 -0.63 5.46 2.86
CA VAL A 102 0.47 5.42 3.84
C VAL A 102 -0.11 5.53 5.24
N TRP A 103 0.30 4.62 6.11
CA TRP A 103 -0.18 4.57 7.48
C TRP A 103 0.97 4.73 8.46
N GLU A 104 0.77 5.55 9.47
CA GLU A 104 1.72 5.73 10.56
C GLU A 104 1.53 4.64 11.60
N GLY A 105 2.53 3.77 11.73
CA GLY A 105 2.63 2.81 12.84
C GLY A 105 3.46 3.34 14.00
N HIS A 106 3.52 2.57 15.08
CA HIS A 106 4.35 2.90 16.23
C HIS A 106 5.85 2.84 15.92
N ASP A 107 6.30 1.78 15.22
CA ASP A 107 7.72 1.52 14.97
C ASP A 107 8.12 1.59 13.49
N CYS A 108 7.13 1.64 12.59
CA CYS A 108 7.35 1.67 11.15
C CYS A 108 6.17 2.32 10.43
N TRP A 109 6.40 2.67 9.17
CA TRP A 109 5.34 3.06 8.26
C TRP A 109 4.81 1.85 7.51
N TYR A 110 3.51 1.86 7.20
CA TYR A 110 2.92 0.86 6.32
C TYR A 110 2.56 1.51 5.00
N LEU A 111 3.19 1.01 3.94
CA LEU A 111 2.95 1.45 2.58
C LEU A 111 2.05 0.42 1.89
N VAL A 112 0.79 0.78 1.70
CA VAL A 112 -0.24 -0.13 1.18
C VAL A 112 -0.48 0.17 -0.30
N PHE A 113 -0.16 -0.78 -1.17
CA PHE A 113 -0.46 -0.72 -2.60
C PHE A 113 -1.73 -1.50 -2.90
N THR A 114 -2.61 -0.89 -3.69
CA THR A 114 -3.89 -1.49 -4.10
C THR A 114 -3.93 -1.58 -5.61
N GLU A 115 -4.07 -2.81 -6.13
CA GLU A 115 -4.18 -3.08 -7.57
C GLU A 115 -5.63 -2.89 -8.02
N HIS A 116 -5.84 -2.18 -9.12
CA HIS A 116 -7.14 -1.99 -9.77
C HIS A 116 -7.08 -2.53 -11.20
N HIS A 117 -8.12 -3.26 -11.62
CA HIS A 117 -8.33 -3.85 -12.95
C HIS A 117 -9.71 -3.48 -13.49
#